data_AF-A0A2G8RYF1-F1
#
_entry.id   AF-A0A2G8RYF1-F1
#
_cell.length_a   1.000
_cell.length_b   1.000
_cell.length_c   1.000
_cell.angle_alpha   90.00
_cell.angle_beta   90.00
_cell.angle_gamma   90.00
#
_symmetry.space_group_name_H-M   'P 1'
#
loop_
_entity.id
_entity.type
_entity.pdbx_description
1 polymer ?
#
loop_
_entity_poly.entity_id
_entity_poly.type
_entity_poly.pdbx_seq_one_letter_code
_entity_poly.pdbx_strand_id
1 'polypeptide(L)'
;MRLALSRTTWWTGTGGATGPSSTSLLQTRGARGMLAKQTAFYLKDVFEANPGARCAHTAQCARALDGIRDKVDINALGDCDIFTGYSDAGDIEGLAADSGLCKVCTKYMRQRDVAERRRVWLMLPEVFMMAVEDWGFTVEDGYLH
;
A
#
# COMPACT_ATOMS: atom_id res chain seq x y z
N MET A 1 -14.33 0.59 6.21
CA MET A 1 -13.84 0.37 7.59
C MET A 1 -12.98 1.58 7.95
N ARG A 2 -13.50 2.51 8.76
CA ARG A 2 -12.84 3.79 9.09
C ARG A 2 -11.87 3.57 10.24
N LEU A 3 -10.56 3.70 10.00
CA LEU A 3 -9.61 3.96 11.07
C LEU A 3 -9.66 5.45 11.37
N ALA A 4 -10.49 5.81 12.35
CA ALA A 4 -10.49 7.14 12.93
C ALA A 4 -9.22 7.31 13.78
N LEU A 5 -8.16 7.88 13.21
CA LEU A 5 -7.11 8.51 14.00
C LEU A 5 -7.64 9.84 14.53
N SER A 6 -8.51 9.75 15.55
CA SER A 6 -8.90 10.88 16.37
C SER A 6 -7.73 11.23 17.27
N ARG A 7 -7.14 12.40 17.03
CA ARG A 7 -6.20 13.06 17.93
C ARG A 7 -6.81 13.20 19.34
N THR A 8 -5.93 13.06 20.32
CA THR A 8 -6.00 13.58 21.70
C THR A 8 -7.00 12.96 22.69
N THR A 9 -6.45 12.72 23.90
CA THR A 9 -7.03 12.11 25.13
C THR A 9 -7.37 10.62 24.94
N TRP A 10 -7.05 9.66 25.82
CA TRP A 10 -7.00 9.64 27.29
C TRP A 10 -6.00 8.55 27.73
N TRP A 11 -5.11 8.84 28.69
CA TRP A 11 -4.62 7.80 29.61
C TRP A 11 -4.29 8.43 30.97
N THR A 12 -5.27 8.43 31.87
CA THR A 12 -5.00 8.49 33.31
C THR A 12 -5.01 7.05 33.82
N GLY A 13 -3.86 6.40 33.71
CA GLY A 13 -3.59 5.11 34.33
C GLY A 13 -2.25 5.22 35.04
N THR A 14 -2.27 5.38 36.36
CA THR A 14 -1.08 5.36 37.20
C THR A 14 -0.44 3.98 37.15
N GLY A 15 0.66 3.84 36.42
CA GLY A 15 1.48 2.63 36.40
C GLY A 15 2.64 2.72 35.43
N GLY A 16 3.79 3.23 35.89
CA GLY A 16 5.13 2.99 35.32
C GLY A 16 5.33 3.34 33.84
N ALA A 17 5.53 4.62 33.54
CA ALA A 17 6.01 5.04 32.23
C ALA A 17 7.49 4.65 32.02
N THR A 18 7.74 3.44 31.53
CA THR A 18 8.94 3.20 30.71
C THR A 18 8.72 3.87 29.37
N GLY A 19 9.47 4.94 29.08
CA GLY A 19 9.56 5.48 27.72
C GLY A 19 9.94 4.35 26.73
N PRO A 20 9.61 4.49 25.43
CA PRO A 20 9.95 3.45 24.45
C PRO A 20 11.44 3.14 24.54
N SER A 21 11.77 1.88 24.83
CA SER A 21 13.14 1.39 24.85
C SER A 21 13.83 1.76 23.54
N SER A 22 15.11 2.12 23.58
CA SER A 22 15.89 2.45 22.37
C SER A 22 15.80 1.36 21.29
N THR A 23 15.59 0.10 21.68
CA THR A 23 15.38 -1.04 20.79
C THR A 23 14.06 -0.93 20.00
N SER A 24 12.97 -0.49 20.61
CA SER A 24 11.67 -0.34 19.93
C SER A 24 11.68 0.84 18.95
N LEU A 25 12.45 1.90 19.23
CA LEU A 25 12.65 3.02 18.32
C LEU A 25 13.47 2.65 17.07
N LEU A 26 14.52 1.84 17.23
CA LEU A 26 15.32 1.36 16.10
C LEU A 26 14.54 0.37 15.23
N GLN A 27 13.77 -0.54 15.85
CA GLN A 27 12.91 -1.49 15.15
C GLN A 27 11.83 -0.77 14.33
N THR A 28 11.16 0.23 14.91
CA THR A 28 10.15 1.02 14.19
C THR A 28 10.75 1.88 13.07
N ARG A 29 11.96 2.43 13.25
CA ARG A 29 12.67 3.16 12.19
C ARG A 29 13.11 2.24 11.05
N GLY A 30 13.58 1.04 11.37
CA GLY A 30 13.93 0.00 10.39
C GLY A 30 12.71 -0.47 9.60
N ALA A 31 11.61 -0.77 10.29
CA ALA A 31 10.34 -1.14 9.69
C ALA A 31 9.82 -0.04 8.74
N ARG A 32 9.87 1.24 9.17
CA ARG A 32 9.49 2.37 8.32
C ARG A 32 10.35 2.47 7.05
N GLY A 33 11.66 2.26 7.16
CA GLY A 33 12.56 2.24 6.01
C GLY A 33 12.25 1.11 5.02
N MET A 34 11.87 -0.06 5.52
CA MET A 34 11.43 -1.19 4.68
C MET A 34 10.08 -0.91 4.02
N LEU A 35 9.12 -0.36 4.76
CA LEU A 35 7.83 0.04 4.20
C LEU A 35 7.98 1.09 3.11
N ALA A 36 8.81 2.11 3.30
CA ALA A 36 9.09 3.12 2.27
C ALA A 36 9.65 2.49 0.98
N LYS A 37 10.56 1.52 1.09
CA LYS A 37 11.07 0.77 -0.07
C LYS A 37 9.95 -0.05 -0.74
N GLN A 38 9.12 -0.72 0.06
CA GLN A 38 7.99 -1.48 -0.49
C GLN A 38 6.94 -0.58 -1.14
N THR A 39 6.73 0.64 -0.64
CA THR A 39 5.88 1.65 -1.29
C THR A 39 6.43 1.99 -2.67
N ALA A 40 7.74 2.22 -2.80
CA ALA A 40 8.36 2.51 -4.09
C ALA A 40 8.21 1.35 -5.09
N PHE A 41 8.42 0.10 -4.66
CA PHE A 41 8.19 -1.07 -5.50
C PHE A 41 6.71 -1.24 -5.87
N TYR A 42 5.82 -1.09 -4.91
CA TYR A 42 4.37 -1.11 -5.11
C TYR A 42 3.95 -0.12 -6.21
N LEU A 43 4.36 1.15 -6.12
CA LEU A 43 4.01 2.17 -7.10
C LEU A 43 4.53 1.82 -8.49
N LYS A 44 5.78 1.36 -8.56
CA LYS A 44 6.38 0.92 -9.82
C LYS A 44 5.59 -0.24 -10.46
N ASP A 45 5.24 -1.25 -9.68
CA ASP A 45 4.66 -2.49 -10.19
C ASP A 45 3.17 -2.32 -10.55
N VAL A 46 2.42 -1.51 -9.78
CA VAL A 46 1.02 -1.19 -10.09
C VAL A 46 0.89 -0.35 -11.35
N PHE A 47 1.70 0.70 -11.45
CA PHE A 47 1.63 1.69 -12.54
C PHE A 47 2.65 1.45 -13.65
N GLU A 48 3.22 0.24 -13.73
CA GLU A 48 4.11 -0.13 -14.81
C GLU A 48 3.44 0.17 -16.16
N ALA A 49 4.19 0.81 -17.07
CA ALA A 49 3.77 1.24 -18.41
C ALA A 49 3.59 0.06 -19.40
N ASN A 50 2.89 -0.95 -18.93
CA ASN A 50 2.64 -2.20 -19.60
C ASN A 50 1.11 -2.38 -19.69
N PRO A 51 0.49 -1.96 -20.79
CA PRO A 51 -0.94 -2.13 -21.02
C PRO A 51 -1.36 -3.60 -21.00
N GLY A 52 -2.61 -3.89 -20.60
CA GLY A 52 -3.12 -5.27 -20.62
C GLY A 52 -3.06 -5.86 -22.04
N ALA A 53 -2.79 -7.16 -22.15
CA ALA A 53 -2.55 -7.85 -23.43
C ALA A 53 -3.65 -7.72 -24.50
N ARG A 54 -4.87 -7.33 -24.11
CA ARG A 54 -6.02 -7.10 -25.01
C ARG A 54 -6.34 -5.61 -25.23
N CYS A 55 -5.39 -4.72 -24.94
CA CYS A 55 -5.55 -3.30 -25.15
C CYS A 55 -5.55 -2.96 -26.64
N ALA A 56 -6.60 -2.30 -27.13
CA ALA A 56 -6.66 -1.82 -28.52
C ALA A 56 -5.82 -0.54 -28.75
N HIS A 57 -5.39 0.14 -27.67
CA HIS A 57 -4.72 1.44 -27.69
C HIS A 57 -3.45 1.45 -26.83
N THR A 58 -2.56 0.48 -27.06
CA THR A 58 -1.37 0.22 -26.23
C THR A 58 -0.54 1.48 -25.98
N ALA A 59 -0.18 2.24 -27.03
CA ALA A 59 0.66 3.44 -26.88
C ALA A 59 -0.02 4.59 -26.11
N GLN A 60 -1.35 4.70 -26.16
CA GLN A 60 -2.08 5.70 -25.38
C GLN A 60 -2.18 5.27 -23.92
N CYS A 61 -2.55 4.02 -23.67
CA CYS A 61 -2.67 3.50 -22.31
C CYS A 61 -1.32 3.43 -21.60
N ALA A 62 -0.22 3.14 -22.30
CA ALA A 62 1.12 3.18 -21.72
C ALA A 62 1.48 4.59 -21.23
N ARG A 63 1.25 5.61 -22.08
CA ARG A 63 1.46 7.01 -21.70
C ARG A 63 0.55 7.44 -20.53
N ALA A 64 -0.69 6.97 -20.51
CA ALA A 64 -1.60 7.22 -19.40
C ALA A 64 -1.12 6.58 -18.09
N LEU A 65 -0.60 5.34 -18.13
CA LEU A 65 -0.01 4.66 -16.99
C LEU A 65 1.24 5.38 -16.47
N ASP A 66 2.14 5.81 -17.36
CA ASP A 66 3.29 6.65 -16.98
C ASP A 66 2.83 7.97 -16.33
N GLY A 67 1.83 8.64 -16.91
CA GLY A 67 1.30 9.88 -16.35
C GLY A 67 0.64 9.69 -14.98
N ILE A 68 -0.01 8.55 -14.71
CA ILE A 68 -0.51 8.21 -13.38
C ILE A 68 0.65 7.97 -12.43
N ARG A 69 1.67 7.19 -12.84
CA ARG A 69 2.85 6.92 -12.02
C ARG A 69 3.48 8.22 -11.56
N ASP A 70 3.73 9.15 -12.48
CA ASP A 70 4.39 10.42 -12.16
C ASP A 70 3.54 11.26 -11.18
N LYS A 71 2.21 11.28 -11.34
CA LYS A 71 1.30 11.97 -10.40
C LYS A 71 1.31 11.35 -9.00
N VAL A 72 1.32 10.02 -8.91
CA VAL A 72 1.27 9.31 -7.63
C VAL A 72 2.64 9.34 -6.93
N ASP A 73 3.74 9.24 -7.67
CA ASP A 73 5.11 9.27 -7.13
C ASP A 73 5.44 10.62 -6.49
N ILE A 74 4.98 11.72 -7.08
CA ILE A 74 5.11 13.07 -6.50
C ILE A 74 4.43 13.17 -5.12
N ASN A 75 3.31 12.47 -4.92
CA ASN A 75 2.55 12.49 -3.67
C ASN A 75 3.08 11.47 -2.63
N ALA A 76 3.89 10.50 -3.04
CA ALA A 76 4.44 9.47 -2.15
C ALA A 76 5.62 9.97 -1.28
N LEU A 77 6.15 11.17 -1.56
CA LEU A 77 7.22 11.81 -0.81
C LEU A 77 6.73 12.37 0.54
N GLY A 78 6.29 11.50 1.44
CA GLY A 78 5.91 11.88 2.80
C GLY A 78 5.22 10.76 3.58
N ASP A 79 4.30 10.07 2.90
CA ASP A 79 3.42 9.08 3.52
C ASP A 79 3.74 7.66 3.01
N CYS A 80 4.23 6.81 3.91
CA CYS A 80 4.48 5.39 3.63
C CYS A 80 3.18 4.57 3.73
N ASP A 81 2.09 5.06 3.15
CA ASP A 81 0.77 4.47 3.32
C ASP A 81 0.31 3.78 2.03
N ILE A 82 0.54 2.46 1.98
CA ILE A 82 0.14 1.60 0.87
C ILE A 82 -1.35 1.20 1.02
N PHE A 83 -1.94 1.35 2.21
CA PHE A 83 -3.19 0.69 2.57
C PHE A 83 -4.40 1.63 2.63
N THR A 84 -4.23 2.91 2.93
CA THR A 84 -5.34 3.88 2.95
C THR A 84 -5.77 4.35 1.56
N GLY A 85 -5.05 3.94 0.51
CA GLY A 85 -5.35 4.30 -0.87
C GLY A 85 -4.90 5.72 -1.21
N TYR A 86 -4.99 6.08 -2.49
CA TYR A 86 -4.48 7.35 -3.01
C TYR A 86 -5.42 8.51 -2.61
N SER A 87 -5.49 8.82 -1.32
CA SER A 87 -6.49 9.69 -0.71
C SER A 87 -6.65 11.05 -1.40
N ASP A 88 -5.58 11.58 -1.98
CA ASP A 88 -5.58 12.86 -2.70
C ASP A 88 -5.77 12.71 -4.21
N ALA A 89 -5.51 11.51 -4.76
CA ALA A 89 -5.55 11.23 -6.20
C ALA A 89 -6.80 10.43 -6.64
N GLY A 90 -7.65 10.01 -5.70
CA GLY A 90 -8.82 9.17 -5.95
C GLY A 90 -8.51 7.68 -5.91
N ASP A 91 -9.52 6.82 -5.96
CA ASP A 91 -9.28 5.37 -6.09
C ASP A 91 -8.70 5.01 -7.47
N ILE A 92 -8.29 3.75 -7.65
CA ILE A 92 -7.77 3.23 -8.93
C ILE A 92 -8.71 3.52 -10.11
N GLU A 93 -10.02 3.54 -9.87
CA GLU A 93 -11.02 3.77 -10.92
C GLU A 93 -11.09 5.25 -11.30
N GLY A 94 -11.04 6.16 -10.32
CA GLY A 94 -10.91 7.61 -10.54
C GLY A 94 -9.63 7.96 -11.30
N LEU A 95 -8.48 7.46 -10.84
CA LEU A 95 -7.19 7.65 -11.52
C LEU A 95 -7.21 7.20 -12.98
N ALA A 96 -7.84 6.05 -13.24
CA ALA A 96 -7.95 5.51 -14.58
C ALA A 96 -8.88 6.35 -15.47
N ALA A 97 -10.01 6.80 -14.93
CA ALA A 97 -10.96 7.64 -15.65
C ALA A 97 -10.32 8.99 -16.04
N ASP A 98 -9.67 9.65 -15.09
CA ASP A 98 -9.05 10.97 -15.29
C ASP A 98 -7.89 10.93 -16.30
N SER A 99 -7.26 9.77 -16.45
CA SER A 99 -6.12 9.58 -17.35
C SER A 99 -6.52 9.00 -18.71
N GLY A 100 -7.81 8.70 -18.92
CA GLY A 100 -8.31 8.15 -20.18
C GLY A 100 -7.86 6.71 -20.45
N LEU A 101 -7.61 5.92 -19.40
CA LEU A 101 -7.31 4.50 -19.56
C LEU A 101 -8.51 3.73 -20.10
N CYS A 102 -8.25 2.79 -21.01
CA CYS A 102 -9.31 1.91 -21.49
C CYS A 102 -9.70 0.90 -20.39
N LYS A 103 -10.96 0.42 -20.43
CA LYS A 103 -11.50 -0.52 -19.43
C LYS A 103 -10.63 -1.77 -19.19
N VAL A 104 -9.97 -2.28 -20.23
CA VAL A 104 -9.07 -3.43 -20.12
C VAL A 104 -7.86 -3.09 -19.26
N CYS A 105 -7.21 -1.95 -19.51
CA CYS A 105 -6.06 -1.51 -18.73
C CYS A 105 -6.46 -1.07 -17.33
N THR A 106 -7.63 -0.46 -17.12
CA THR A 106 -8.18 -0.18 -15.78
C THR A 106 -8.31 -1.46 -14.96
N LYS A 107 -8.89 -2.52 -15.54
CA LYS A 107 -9.01 -3.82 -14.86
C LYS A 107 -7.66 -4.41 -14.53
N TYR A 108 -6.70 -4.32 -15.46
CA TYR A 108 -5.37 -4.88 -15.26
C TYR A 108 -4.58 -4.12 -14.17
N MET A 109 -4.65 -2.79 -14.17
CA MET A 109 -4.10 -1.93 -13.11
C MET A 109 -4.71 -2.28 -11.75
N ARG A 110 -6.02 -2.47 -11.67
CA ARG A 110 -6.70 -2.92 -10.44
C ARG A 110 -6.23 -4.29 -9.97
N GLN A 111 -5.99 -5.23 -10.87
CA GLN A 111 -5.46 -6.56 -10.52
C GLN A 111 -4.05 -6.46 -9.92
N ARG A 112 -3.19 -5.60 -10.48
CA ARG A 112 -1.85 -5.33 -9.94
C ARG A 112 -1.92 -4.67 -8.56
N ASP A 113 -2.76 -3.65 -8.39
CA ASP A 113 -2.98 -2.99 -7.08
C ASP A 113 -3.37 -4.01 -5.99
N VAL A 114 -4.34 -4.88 -6.28
CA VAL A 114 -4.76 -5.92 -5.33
C VAL A 114 -3.65 -6.94 -5.06
N ALA A 115 -2.93 -7.39 -6.10
CA ALA A 115 -1.85 -8.35 -5.94
C ALA A 115 -0.70 -7.78 -5.10
N GLU A 116 -0.28 -6.55 -5.36
CA GLU A 116 0.80 -5.90 -4.65
C GLU A 116 0.43 -5.54 -3.21
N ARG A 117 -0.80 -5.05 -2.95
CA ARG A 117 -1.28 -4.83 -1.57
C ARG A 117 -1.25 -6.13 -0.77
N ARG A 118 -1.67 -7.25 -1.37
CA ARG A 118 -1.61 -8.57 -0.73
C ARG A 118 -0.17 -9.00 -0.47
N ARG A 119 0.74 -8.79 -1.43
CA ARG A 119 2.17 -9.09 -1.26
C ARG A 119 2.77 -8.30 -0.11
N VAL A 120 2.53 -6.98 -0.07
CA VAL A 120 3.00 -6.11 1.03
C VAL A 120 2.39 -6.53 2.35
N TRP A 121 1.08 -6.81 2.38
CA TRP A 121 0.40 -7.31 3.57
C TRP A 121 1.09 -8.55 4.13
N LEU A 122 1.40 -9.56 3.31
CA LEU A 122 2.06 -10.79 3.77
C LEU A 122 3.50 -10.58 4.29
N MET A 123 4.18 -9.49 3.90
CA MET A 123 5.55 -9.18 4.36
C MET A 123 5.59 -8.38 5.67
N LEU A 124 4.48 -7.79 6.10
CA LEU A 124 4.47 -6.97 7.31
C LEU A 124 4.93 -7.69 8.60
N PRO A 125 4.70 -9.01 8.86
CA PRO A 125 5.17 -9.61 10.10
C PRO A 125 6.70 -9.63 10.14
N GLU A 126 7.33 -9.99 9.02
CA GLU A 126 8.79 -9.94 8.87
C GLU A 126 9.32 -8.50 9.03
N VAL A 127 8.65 -7.53 8.42
CA VAL A 127 9.02 -6.10 8.52
C VAL A 127 8.98 -5.60 9.97
N PHE A 128 8.03 -6.09 10.77
CA PHE A 128 7.90 -5.74 12.19
C PHE A 128 8.61 -6.72 13.14
N MET A 129 9.28 -7.76 12.62
CA MET A 129 9.88 -8.85 13.39
C MET A 129 8.88 -9.52 14.35
N MET A 130 7.65 -9.72 13.88
CA MET A 130 6.57 -10.40 14.59
C MET A 130 6.40 -11.81 14.04
N ALA A 131 6.06 -12.76 14.92
CA ALA A 131 5.59 -14.08 14.49
C ALA A 131 4.20 -13.93 13.86
N VAL A 132 3.87 -14.77 12.87
CA VAL A 132 2.56 -14.70 12.17
C VAL A 132 1.42 -15.03 13.14
N GLU A 133 1.71 -15.90 14.11
CA GLU A 133 0.82 -16.35 15.17
C GLU A 133 0.44 -15.21 16.12
N ASP A 134 1.38 -14.31 16.40
CA ASP A 134 1.17 -13.12 17.24
C ASP A 134 0.37 -12.02 16.51
N TRP A 135 0.10 -12.23 15.24
CA TRP A 135 -0.46 -11.24 14.34
C TRP A 135 -1.97 -11.41 14.11
N GLY A 136 -2.58 -12.37 14.81
CA GLY A 136 -4.03 -12.55 14.86
C GLY A 136 -4.63 -13.28 13.66
N PHE A 137 -3.80 -13.93 12.83
CA PHE A 137 -4.32 -14.90 11.86
C PHE A 137 -4.72 -16.17 12.59
N THR A 138 -5.99 -16.27 12.98
CA THR A 138 -6.58 -17.60 13.10
C THR A 138 -6.68 -18.13 11.67
N VAL A 139 -5.77 -19.03 11.31
CA VAL A 139 -5.99 -19.92 10.18
C VAL A 139 -7.20 -20.75 10.58
N GLU A 140 -8.41 -20.24 10.31
CA GLU A 140 -9.55 -21.13 10.23
C GLU A 140 -9.29 -22.01 9.02
N ASP A 141 -8.97 -23.27 9.32
CA ASP A 141 -8.67 -24.32 8.37
C ASP A 141 -9.63 -24.29 7.18
N GLY A 142 -9.09 -24.23 5.95
CA GLY A 142 -9.80 -24.84 4.84
C GLY A 142 -9.91 -24.12 3.50
N TYR A 143 -9.05 -23.16 3.13
CA TYR A 143 -8.98 -22.73 1.73
C TYR A 143 -7.54 -22.58 1.21
N LEU A 144 -6.87 -23.73 1.11
CA LEU A 144 -5.86 -23.98 0.07
C LEU A 144 -6.40 -25.10 -0.83
N HIS A 145 -7.13 -24.72 -1.87
CA HIS A 145 -7.22 -25.45 -3.15
C HIS A 145 -7.67 -24.49 -4.25
#